data_AF-A0A651DFK8-F1
#
_entry.id   AF-A0A651DFK8-F1
#
_cell.length_a   1.000
_cell.length_b   1.000
_cell.length_c   1.000
_cell.angle_alpha   90.00
_cell.angle_beta   90.00
_cell.angle_gamma   90.00
#
_symmetry.space_group_name_H-M   'P 1'
#
loop_
_entity.id
_entity.type
_entity.pdbx_description
1 polymer ?
#
loop_
_entity_poly.entity_id
_entity_poly.type
_entity_poly.pdbx_seq_one_letter_code
_entity_poly.pdbx_strand_id
1 'polypeptide(L)'
;MALIVADTDVLIDALRGRAPAARAIEDLLRSRRLATTAITRLELGVGAQLATQRSAVTALLATMPVLPLDAEAAAVAARVGASLRTAGKAIPMADLAIAGICLTLDLSLFTRNRRHFERIDGLRLVEAERFG
;
A
#
# COMPACT_ATOMS: atom_id res chain seq x y z
N MET A 1 -5.89 9.88 15.15
CA MET A 1 -6.45 9.50 13.83
C MET A 1 -5.47 8.53 13.19
N ALA A 2 -5.92 7.38 12.67
CA ALA A 2 -5.06 6.27 12.25
C ALA A 2 -4.22 6.57 10.98
N LEU A 3 -3.14 5.81 10.82
CA LEU A 3 -2.29 5.77 9.62
C LEU A 3 -3.06 5.19 8.42
N ILE A 4 -2.63 5.56 7.21
CA ILE A 4 -3.11 5.03 5.94
C ILE A 4 -1.91 4.48 5.19
N VAL A 5 -2.02 3.24 4.72
CA VAL A 5 -0.98 2.54 3.98
C VAL A 5 -1.15 2.85 2.51
N ALA A 6 -0.13 3.41 1.85
CA ALA A 6 -0.14 3.60 0.41
C ALA A 6 0.62 2.48 -0.31
N ASP A 7 0.00 2.01 -1.39
CA ASP A 7 0.53 1.02 -2.31
C ASP A 7 1.39 1.67 -3.42
N THR A 8 2.14 0.85 -4.15
CA THR A 8 3.11 1.24 -5.20
C THR A 8 2.46 2.15 -6.24
N ASP A 9 1.25 1.83 -6.66
CA ASP A 9 0.56 2.48 -7.77
C ASP A 9 0.14 3.93 -7.47
N VAL A 10 -0.23 4.23 -6.22
CA VAL A 10 -0.56 5.56 -5.70
C VAL A 10 0.71 6.38 -5.49
N LEU A 11 1.76 5.77 -4.90
CA LEU A 11 3.04 6.45 -4.68
C LEU A 11 3.70 6.85 -6.00
N ILE A 12 3.60 6.02 -7.04
CA ILE A 12 4.08 6.36 -8.39
C ILE A 12 3.30 7.53 -8.98
N ASP A 13 1.99 7.58 -8.82
CA ASP A 13 1.18 8.68 -9.34
C ASP A 13 1.48 10.00 -8.62
N ALA A 14 1.73 9.95 -7.31
CA ALA A 14 2.20 11.09 -6.54
C ALA A 14 3.58 11.58 -7.02
N LEU A 15 4.54 10.68 -7.25
CA LEU A 15 5.85 11.02 -7.82
C LEU A 15 5.74 11.66 -9.21
N ARG A 16 4.71 11.29 -9.98
CA ARG A 16 4.41 11.84 -11.31
C ARG A 16 3.55 13.11 -11.26
N GLY A 17 3.19 13.62 -10.08
CA GLY A 17 2.36 14.81 -9.91
C GLY A 17 0.92 14.65 -10.38
N ARG A 18 0.39 13.43 -10.43
CA ARG A 18 -0.96 13.16 -10.95
C ARG A 18 -2.02 13.35 -9.86
N ALA A 19 -2.88 14.35 -10.04
CA ALA A 19 -4.08 14.51 -9.23
C ALA A 19 -5.12 13.41 -9.56
N PRO A 20 -5.99 13.02 -8.61
CA PRO A 20 -6.07 13.48 -7.22
C PRO A 20 -5.04 12.87 -6.27
N ALA A 21 -4.36 11.78 -6.64
CA ALA A 21 -3.45 11.03 -5.77
C ALA A 21 -2.30 11.87 -5.19
N ALA A 22 -1.68 12.74 -5.98
CA ALA A 22 -0.59 13.60 -5.53
C ALA A 22 -1.00 14.52 -4.36
N ARG A 23 -2.21 15.09 -4.41
CA ARG A 23 -2.74 15.96 -3.34
C ARG A 23 -3.02 15.17 -2.07
N ALA A 24 -3.69 14.03 -2.21
CA ALA A 24 -3.97 13.13 -1.10
C ALA A 24 -2.70 12.67 -0.37
N ILE A 25 -1.65 12.32 -1.12
CA ILE A 25 -0.36 11.93 -0.55
C ILE A 25 0.32 13.12 0.16
N GLU A 26 0.29 14.32 -0.43
CA GLU A 26 0.83 15.52 0.22
C GLU A 26 0.15 15.80 1.57
N ASP A 27 -1.18 15.74 1.62
CA ASP A 27 -1.96 15.98 2.85
C ASP A 27 -1.69 14.92 3.93
N LEU A 28 -1.58 13.66 3.52
CA LEU A 28 -1.24 12.55 4.42
C LEU A 28 0.19 12.66 4.96
N LEU A 29 1.15 13.11 4.14
CA LEU A 29 2.51 13.37 4.59
C LEU A 29 2.55 14.54 5.57
N ARG A 30 1.89 15.66 5.24
CA ARG A 30 1.83 16.86 6.09
C ARG A 30 1.20 16.57 7.46
N SER A 31 0.18 15.73 7.48
CA SER A 31 -0.49 15.30 8.73
C SER A 31 0.19 14.13 9.43
N ARG A 32 1.32 13.60 8.90
CA ARG A 32 2.04 12.42 9.40
C ARG A 32 1.15 11.18 9.53
N ARG A 33 0.26 11.00 8.56
CA ARG A 33 -0.71 9.90 8.51
C ARG A 33 -0.47 8.92 7.37
N LEU A 34 0.60 9.09 6.62
CA LEU A 34 1.00 8.16 5.58
C LEU A 34 1.98 7.12 6.11
N ALA A 35 1.81 5.88 5.71
CA ALA A 35 2.79 4.80 5.82
C ALA A 35 2.80 3.99 4.51
N THR A 36 3.79 3.12 4.34
CA THR A 36 3.81 2.11 3.29
C THR A 36 4.29 0.77 3.84
N THR A 37 4.38 -0.27 3.02
CA THR A 37 4.84 -1.60 3.44
C THR A 37 6.25 -1.91 2.94
N ALA A 38 6.91 -2.90 3.56
CA ALA A 38 8.17 -3.44 3.08
C ALA A 38 8.05 -4.02 1.66
N ILE A 39 6.86 -4.50 1.28
CA ILE A 39 6.55 -5.03 -0.06
C ILE A 39 6.59 -3.90 -1.09
N THR A 40 5.82 -2.83 -0.84
CA THR A 40 5.81 -1.63 -1.68
C THR A 40 7.19 -0.97 -1.77
N ARG A 41 7.93 -0.93 -0.65
CA ARG A 41 9.31 -0.44 -0.63
C ARG A 41 10.23 -1.27 -1.54
N LEU A 42 10.09 -2.59 -1.54
CA LEU A 42 10.86 -3.48 -2.41
C LEU A 42 10.54 -3.21 -3.88
N GLU A 43 9.26 -3.16 -4.25
CA GLU A 43 8.82 -2.93 -5.63
C GLU A 43 9.32 -1.57 -6.17
N LEU A 44 9.11 -0.50 -5.39
CA LEU A 44 9.62 0.82 -5.73
C LEU A 44 11.14 0.85 -5.79
N GLY A 45 11.83 0.16 -4.87
CA GLY A 45 13.27 0.05 -4.85
C GLY A 45 13.83 -0.63 -6.10
N VAL A 46 13.23 -1.73 -6.54
CA VAL A 46 13.59 -2.42 -7.78
C VAL A 46 13.36 -1.50 -8.99
N GLY A 47 12.17 -0.89 -9.09
CA GLY A 47 11.87 0.05 -10.17
C GLY A 47 12.82 1.25 -10.20
N ALA A 48 13.23 1.73 -9.03
CA ALA A 48 14.18 2.84 -8.88
C ALA A 48 15.61 2.47 -9.32
N GLN A 49 16.05 1.21 -9.18
CA GLN A 49 17.36 0.80 -9.71
C GLN A 49 17.38 0.73 -11.24
N LEU A 50 16.22 0.49 -11.86
CA LEU A 50 16.07 0.37 -13.31
C LEU A 50 15.79 1.71 -14.01
N ALA A 51 15.54 2.78 -13.25
CA ALA A 51 15.13 4.09 -13.76
C ALA A 51 16.02 5.23 -13.24
N THR A 52 16.00 6.37 -13.92
CA THR A 52 16.73 7.58 -13.50
C THR A 52 16.19 8.25 -12.23
N GLN A 53 15.01 7.85 -11.75
CA GLN A 53 14.29 8.50 -10.64
C GLN A 53 14.65 7.97 -9.24
N ARG A 54 15.83 7.35 -9.08
CA ARG A 54 16.26 6.73 -7.83
C ARG A 54 16.24 7.66 -6.61
N SER A 55 16.68 8.91 -6.79
CA SER A 55 16.73 9.90 -5.72
C SER A 55 15.34 10.28 -5.22
N ALA A 56 14.38 10.48 -6.13
CA ALA A 56 13.00 10.84 -5.79
C ALA A 56 12.29 9.73 -5.00
N VAL A 57 12.43 8.47 -5.44
CA VAL A 57 11.87 7.31 -4.73
C VAL A 57 12.47 7.17 -3.33
N THR A 58 13.80 7.31 -3.23
CA THR A 58 14.50 7.21 -1.94
C THR A 58 14.06 8.31 -0.98
N ALA A 59 13.96 9.55 -1.47
CA ALA A 59 13.50 10.69 -0.68
C ALA A 59 12.05 10.48 -0.20
N LEU A 60 11.14 10.04 -1.08
CA LEU A 60 9.76 9.77 -0.71
C LEU A 60 9.67 8.69 0.39
N LEU A 61 10.33 7.56 0.20
CA LEU A 61 10.32 6.46 1.18
C LEU A 61 10.90 6.86 2.55
N ALA A 62 11.79 7.86 2.59
CA ALA A 62 12.33 8.38 3.85
C ALA A 62 11.34 9.27 4.63
N THR A 63 10.23 9.69 4.01
CA THR A 63 9.24 10.59 4.66
C THR A 63 8.13 9.87 5.43
N MET A 64 8.07 8.54 5.36
CA MET A 64 6.98 7.75 5.96
C MET A 64 7.48 6.46 6.59
N PRO A 65 6.77 5.91 7.59
CA PRO A 65 7.07 4.59 8.13
C PRO A 65 6.90 3.49 7.07
N VAL A 66 7.75 2.47 7.16
CA VAL A 66 7.68 1.26 6.34
C VAL A 66 7.32 0.09 7.25
N LEU A 67 6.11 -0.45 7.08
CA LEU A 67 5.55 -1.51 7.89
C LEU A 67 6.10 -2.88 7.44
N PRO A 68 6.63 -3.70 8.36
CA PRO A 68 7.21 -4.99 8.00
C PRO A 68 6.12 -6.04 7.71
N LEU A 69 6.49 -7.06 6.91
CA LEU A 69 5.76 -8.33 6.89
C LEU A 69 6.36 -9.23 7.98
N ASP A 70 5.79 -9.21 9.18
CA ASP A 70 6.18 -10.10 10.27
C ASP A 70 5.41 -11.42 10.26
N ALA A 71 5.65 -12.27 11.26
CA ALA A 71 5.02 -13.58 11.36
C ALA A 71 3.50 -13.50 11.52
N GLU A 72 2.98 -12.48 12.20
CA GLU A 72 1.55 -12.32 12.43
C GLU A 72 0.85 -11.86 11.14
N ALA A 73 1.40 -10.84 10.48
CA ALA A 73 0.95 -10.38 9.17
C ALA A 73 1.00 -11.50 8.11
N ALA A 74 2.06 -12.31 8.12
CA ALA A 74 2.17 -13.48 7.24
C ALA A 74 1.10 -14.54 7.55
N ALA A 75 0.79 -14.81 8.83
CA ALA A 75 -0.26 -15.75 9.20
C ALA A 75 -1.66 -15.25 8.80
N VAL A 76 -1.94 -13.96 8.96
CA VAL A 76 -3.18 -13.33 8.49
C VAL A 76 -3.28 -13.42 6.96
N ALA A 77 -2.23 -13.04 6.25
CA ALA A 77 -2.14 -13.14 4.79
C ALA A 77 -2.40 -14.59 4.31
N ALA A 78 -1.80 -15.59 4.96
CA ALA A 78 -1.99 -16.99 4.61
C ALA A 78 -3.45 -17.45 4.77
N ARG A 79 -4.14 -17.06 5.84
CA ARG A 79 -5.57 -17.37 6.05
C ARG A 79 -6.45 -16.73 4.97
N VAL A 80 -6.23 -15.44 4.69
CA VAL A 80 -6.94 -14.71 3.63
C VAL A 80 -6.70 -15.37 2.27
N GLY A 81 -5.43 -15.68 1.96
CA GLY A 81 -5.04 -16.30 0.70
C GLY A 81 -5.66 -17.67 0.49
N ALA A 82 -5.70 -18.50 1.55
CA ALA A 82 -6.38 -19.79 1.51
C ALA A 82 -7.87 -19.63 1.20
N SER A 83 -8.56 -18.71 1.88
CA SER A 83 -9.98 -18.42 1.64
C SER A 83 -10.24 -17.95 0.20
N LEU A 84 -9.46 -16.98 -0.29
CA LEU A 84 -9.58 -16.48 -1.65
C LEU A 84 -9.30 -17.55 -2.70
N ARG A 85 -8.29 -18.41 -2.49
CA ARG A 85 -7.97 -19.51 -3.41
C ARG A 85 -9.09 -20.52 -3.49
N THR A 86 -9.63 -20.95 -2.35
CA THR A 86 -10.78 -21.88 -2.30
C THR A 86 -12.01 -21.30 -2.99
N ALA A 87 -12.21 -19.98 -2.92
CA ALA A 87 -13.29 -19.27 -3.59
C ALA A 87 -13.03 -18.96 -5.09
N GLY A 88 -11.90 -19.37 -5.67
CA GLY A 88 -11.53 -19.05 -7.05
C GLY A 88 -11.20 -17.56 -7.29
N LYS A 89 -10.88 -16.81 -6.23
CA LYS A 89 -10.69 -15.35 -6.21
C LYS A 89 -9.25 -14.94 -5.89
N ALA A 90 -8.29 -15.83 -6.09
CA ALA A 90 -6.88 -15.61 -5.77
C ALA A 90 -6.35 -14.27 -6.31
N ILE A 91 -5.45 -13.66 -5.54
CA ILE A 91 -4.77 -12.40 -5.86
C ILE A 91 -3.24 -12.62 -5.84
N PRO A 92 -2.44 -11.72 -6.42
CA PRO A 92 -0.99 -11.79 -6.34
C PRO A 92 -0.46 -11.86 -4.91
N MET A 93 0.68 -12.54 -4.70
CA MET A 93 1.29 -12.69 -3.37
C MET A 93 1.72 -11.36 -2.75
N ALA A 94 2.16 -10.39 -3.56
CA ALA A 94 2.51 -9.06 -3.08
C ALA A 94 1.29 -8.33 -2.50
N ASP A 95 0.18 -8.29 -3.25
CA ASP A 95 -1.10 -7.73 -2.78
C ASP A 95 -1.59 -8.45 -1.53
N LEU A 96 -1.48 -9.78 -1.48
CA LEU A 96 -1.87 -10.57 -0.31
C LEU A 96 -1.04 -10.22 0.94
N ALA A 97 0.27 -10.02 0.78
CA ALA A 97 1.15 -9.61 1.86
C ALA A 97 0.82 -8.19 2.35
N ILE A 98 0.56 -7.24 1.45
CA ILE A 98 0.13 -5.88 1.78
C ILE A 98 -1.19 -5.91 2.57
N ALA A 99 -2.17 -6.69 2.10
CA ALA A 99 -3.45 -6.87 2.78
C ALA A 99 -3.28 -7.47 4.18
N GLY A 100 -2.42 -8.48 4.32
CA GLY A 100 -2.10 -9.08 5.62
C GLY A 100 -1.57 -8.06 6.63
N ILE A 101 -0.63 -7.22 6.22
CA ILE A 101 -0.09 -6.15 7.07
C ILE A 101 -1.19 -5.17 7.49
N CYS A 102 -2.04 -4.73 6.54
CA CYS A 102 -3.12 -3.79 6.83
C CYS A 102 -4.16 -4.37 7.79
N LEU A 103 -4.53 -5.63 7.60
CA LEU A 103 -5.50 -6.33 8.46
C LEU A 103 -4.95 -6.54 9.88
N THR A 104 -3.69 -6.96 10.01
CA THR A 104 -3.06 -7.18 11.33
C THR A 104 -3.01 -5.89 12.15
N LEU A 105 -2.70 -4.76 11.50
CA LEU A 105 -2.54 -3.47 12.17
C LEU A 105 -3.83 -2.64 12.21
N ASP A 106 -4.94 -3.18 11.71
CA ASP A 106 -6.21 -2.47 11.54
C ASP A 106 -6.03 -1.09 10.84
N LEU A 107 -5.33 -1.10 9.71
CA LEU A 107 -5.05 0.09 8.90
C LEU A 107 -5.80 0.06 7.57
N SER A 108 -6.12 1.23 7.04
CA SER A 108 -6.74 1.37 5.73
C SER A 108 -5.68 1.42 4.62
N LEU A 109 -5.99 0.81 3.48
CA LEU A 109 -5.14 0.78 2.29
C LEU A 109 -5.59 1.80 1.25
N PHE A 110 -4.65 2.56 0.72
CA PHE A 110 -4.82 3.46 -0.42
C PHE A 110 -4.10 2.88 -1.64
N THR A 111 -4.89 2.42 -2.61
CA THR A 111 -4.44 1.69 -3.81
C THR A 111 -5.37 2.00 -4.98
N ARG A 112 -4.87 1.90 -6.21
CA ARG A 112 -5.70 1.92 -7.43
C ARG A 112 -6.13 0.52 -7.86
N ASN A 113 -5.47 -0.53 -7.37
CA ASN A 113 -5.79 -1.93 -7.66
C ASN A 113 -6.98 -2.49 -6.86
N ARG A 114 -8.01 -1.66 -6.65
CA ARG A 114 -9.16 -1.97 -5.77
C ARG A 114 -9.80 -3.32 -6.03
N ARG A 115 -9.95 -3.71 -7.30
CA ARG A 115 -10.52 -4.99 -7.73
C ARG A 115 -9.90 -6.23 -7.07
N HIS A 116 -8.63 -6.16 -6.67
CA HIS A 116 -7.96 -7.25 -5.95
C HIS A 116 -8.34 -7.23 -4.47
N PHE A 117 -8.29 -6.04 -3.85
CA PHE A 117 -8.44 -5.85 -2.42
C PHE A 117 -9.90 -5.83 -1.94
N GLU A 118 -10.85 -5.44 -2.79
CA GLU A 118 -12.30 -5.47 -2.49
C GLU A 118 -12.83 -6.90 -2.26
N ARG A 119 -12.05 -7.92 -2.60
CA ARG A 119 -12.36 -9.33 -2.35
C ARG A 119 -12.03 -9.76 -0.92
N ILE A 120 -11.34 -8.92 -0.15
CA ILE A 120 -10.81 -9.24 1.17
C ILE A 120 -11.73 -8.65 2.23
N ASP A 121 -12.44 -9.52 2.94
CA ASP A 121 -13.30 -9.11 4.04
C ASP A 121 -12.49 -8.45 5.15
N GLY A 122 -12.99 -7.33 5.68
CA GLY A 122 -12.37 -6.56 6.75
C GLY A 122 -11.30 -5.56 6.31
N LEU A 123 -10.82 -5.60 5.06
CA LEU A 123 -9.84 -4.64 4.57
C LEU A 123 -10.52 -3.32 4.18
N ARG A 124 -10.10 -2.21 4.81
CA ARG A 124 -10.63 -0.88 4.50
C ARG A 124 -9.86 -0.22 3.37
N LEU A 125 -10.58 0.24 2.35
CA LEU A 125 -10.00 0.96 1.22
C LEU A 125 -10.30 2.46 1.29
N VAL A 126 -9.32 3.26 0.89
CA VAL A 126 -9.41 4.73 0.84
C VAL A 126 -9.35 5.20 -0.61
N GLU A 127 -10.08 6.28 -0.88
CA GLU A 127 -10.14 6.95 -2.17
C GLU A 127 -9.44 8.30 -2.09
N ALA A 128 -8.85 8.72 -3.21
CA ALA A 128 -8.13 9.98 -3.28
C ALA A 128 -9.06 11.19 -3.08
N GLU A 129 -10.31 11.04 -3.50
CA GLU A 129 -11.41 12.00 -3.41
C GLU A 129 -11.80 12.33 -1.96
N ARG A 130 -11.37 11.51 -0.98
CA ARG A 130 -11.57 11.79 0.45
C ARG A 130 -10.62 12.87 1.01
N PHE A 131 -9.65 13.32 0.22
CA PHE A 131 -8.65 14.32 0.62
C PHE A 131 -8.81 15.63 -0.18
N GLY A 132 -10.07 16.02 -0.43
CA GLY A 132 -10.44 17.24 -1.15
C GLY A 132 -11.14 18.26 -0.26
#